data_AF-A0A8J2KU27-F1
#
_entry.id   AF-A0A8J2KU27-F1
#
_cell.length_a   1.000
_cell.length_b   1.000
_cell.length_c   1.000
_cell.angle_alpha   90.00
_cell.angle_beta   90.00
_cell.angle_gamma   90.00
#
_symmetry.space_group_name_H-M   'P 1'
#
loop_
_entity.id
_entity.type
_entity.pdbx_description
1 polymer ?
#
loop_
_entity_poly.entity_id
_entity_poly.type
_entity_poly.pdbx_seq_one_letter_code
_entity_poly.pdbx_strand_id
1 'polypeptide(L)'
;MADDDDEPPAPPKVVRYAITAPKYSGIRGSDPGSHVSAFKIASEANAWDEAMSLLQFPSTLTGYALSWYASAKGRRQRERNPFNWRTLVDEFIANSTQGIYYGDDEFSLVERTQKEGESGQAYFYVTDQLADRADDDMSDERRIRYIKRGLLPAYFKQANPARCDTMKELLQLLQGIDESIERDKRQRIIKQVDDEPVYRARQCRTQGAGFAEKALQIIEERLKKMEVGKGSINSDKKQTDESSYGKNLTA
;
A
#
# COMPACT_ATOMS: atom_id res chain seq x y z
N MET A 1 -12.82 61.07 27.78
CA MET A 1 -13.54 59.81 28.04
C MET A 1 -14.43 59.59 26.84
N ALA A 2 -13.91 58.88 25.85
CA ALA A 2 -14.65 58.31 24.75
C ALA A 2 -14.01 56.94 24.55
N ASP A 3 -14.87 55.94 24.66
CA ASP A 3 -14.60 54.52 24.85
C ASP A 3 -13.64 53.93 23.81
N ASP A 4 -12.68 53.14 24.30
CA ASP A 4 -11.84 52.28 23.49
C ASP A 4 -12.72 51.17 22.88
N ASP A 5 -13.02 51.28 21.58
CA ASP A 5 -13.62 50.22 20.78
C ASP A 5 -12.63 49.05 20.67
N ASP A 6 -12.71 48.13 21.64
CA ASP A 6 -11.98 46.87 21.67
C ASP A 6 -12.61 45.91 20.64
N GLU A 7 -12.27 46.08 19.36
CA GLU A 7 -12.69 45.19 18.29
C GLU A 7 -12.05 43.80 18.52
N PRO A 8 -12.83 42.73 18.71
CA PRO A 8 -12.29 41.43 19.06
C PRO A 8 -11.39 40.91 17.93
N PRO A 9 -10.22 40.31 18.25
CA PRO A 9 -9.28 39.83 17.24
C PRO A 9 -9.97 38.78 16.36
N ALA A 10 -9.93 39.02 15.05
CA ALA A 10 -10.49 38.13 14.05
C ALA A 10 -9.99 36.69 14.29
N PRO A 11 -10.87 35.68 14.22
CA PRO A 11 -10.49 34.30 14.50
C PRO A 11 -9.37 33.84 13.56
N PRO A 12 -8.41 33.03 14.05
CA PRO A 12 -7.30 32.56 13.25
C PRO A 12 -7.82 31.80 12.02
N LYS A 13 -7.39 32.22 10.82
CA LYS A 13 -7.69 31.54 9.56
C LYS A 13 -7.17 30.10 9.65
N VAL A 14 -8.08 29.14 9.73
CA VAL A 14 -7.74 27.72 9.68
C VAL A 14 -7.19 27.41 8.29
N VAL A 15 -5.86 27.28 8.19
CA VAL A 15 -5.20 26.85 6.95
C VAL A 15 -5.54 25.38 6.74
N ARG A 16 -6.52 25.10 5.86
CA ARG A 16 -6.75 23.73 5.38
C ARG A 16 -5.64 23.40 4.39
N TYR A 17 -4.84 22.37 4.69
CA TYR A 17 -3.90 21.83 3.72
C TYR A 17 -4.68 21.29 2.53
N ALA A 18 -4.40 21.79 1.33
CA ALA A 18 -5.08 21.34 0.11
C ALA A 18 -4.64 19.91 -0.22
N ILE A 19 -5.59 18.98 -0.30
CA ILE A 19 -5.33 17.61 -0.72
C ILE A 19 -5.03 17.64 -2.21
N THR A 20 -3.86 17.14 -2.61
CA THR A 20 -3.45 17.13 -4.02
C THR A 20 -3.49 15.71 -4.56
N ALA A 21 -4.11 15.51 -5.72
CA ALA A 21 -4.12 14.22 -6.39
C ALA A 21 -2.69 13.81 -6.80
N PRO A 22 -2.40 12.50 -6.90
CA PRO A 22 -1.11 12.03 -7.40
C PRO A 22 -0.83 12.56 -8.82
N LYS A 23 0.45 12.66 -9.18
CA LYS A 23 0.84 13.08 -10.53
C LYS A 23 0.60 11.95 -11.53
N TYR A 24 0.08 12.30 -12.70
CA TYR A 24 -0.10 11.37 -13.82
C TYR A 24 0.76 11.79 -15.02
N SER A 25 1.59 10.88 -15.51
CA SER A 25 2.51 11.14 -16.62
C SER A 25 2.05 10.53 -17.95
N GLY A 26 1.08 9.62 -17.93
CA GLY A 26 0.66 8.84 -19.10
C GLY A 26 1.63 7.72 -19.46
N ILE A 27 2.38 7.18 -18.49
CA ILE A 27 3.27 6.04 -18.69
C ILE A 27 2.50 4.72 -18.75
N ARG A 28 3.07 3.73 -19.45
CA ARG A 28 2.53 2.36 -19.56
C ARG A 28 2.29 1.76 -18.16
N GLY A 29 1.10 1.19 -17.95
CA GLY A 29 0.67 0.61 -16.68
C GLY A 29 0.03 1.60 -15.68
N SER A 30 -0.06 2.89 -16.01
CA SER A 30 -0.84 3.85 -15.22
C SER A 30 -2.29 3.91 -15.70
N ASP A 31 -3.24 3.66 -14.81
CA ASP A 31 -4.67 3.69 -15.13
C ASP A 31 -5.21 5.13 -15.11
N PRO A 32 -5.64 5.69 -16.25
CA PRO A 32 -6.23 7.03 -16.31
C PRO A 32 -7.55 7.13 -15.51
N GLY A 33 -8.32 6.03 -15.39
CA GLY A 33 -9.56 6.01 -14.62
C GLY A 33 -9.32 6.15 -13.11
N SER A 34 -8.34 5.41 -12.59
CA SER A 34 -7.86 5.55 -11.21
C SER A 34 -7.35 6.98 -10.93
N HIS A 35 -6.64 7.60 -11.87
CA HIS A 35 -6.20 9.00 -11.72
C HIS A 35 -7.36 9.98 -11.63
N VAL A 36 -8.35 9.87 -12.53
CA VAL A 36 -9.56 10.73 -12.49
C VAL A 36 -10.32 10.54 -11.18
N SER A 37 -10.42 9.31 -10.69
CA SER A 37 -11.06 9.00 -9.41
C SER A 37 -10.33 9.64 -8.23
N ALA A 38 -8.99 9.52 -8.20
CA ALA A 38 -8.16 10.18 -7.19
C ALA A 38 -8.27 11.71 -7.24
N PHE A 39 -8.34 12.29 -8.45
CA PHE A 39 -8.58 13.73 -8.63
C PHE A 39 -9.94 14.16 -8.11
N LYS A 40 -11.00 13.38 -8.37
CA LYS A 40 -12.35 13.67 -7.87
C LYS A 40 -12.40 13.68 -6.35
N ILE A 41 -11.75 12.72 -5.69
CA ILE A 41 -11.64 12.68 -4.22
C ILE A 41 -10.94 13.95 -3.69
N ALA A 42 -9.84 14.36 -4.32
CA ALA A 42 -9.15 15.60 -3.94
C ALA A 42 -10.02 16.84 -4.16
N SER A 43 -10.75 16.89 -5.28
CA SER A 43 -11.68 17.98 -5.61
C SER A 43 -12.80 18.12 -4.59
N GLU A 44 -13.42 17.00 -4.20
CA GLU A 44 -14.49 16.96 -3.19
C GLU A 44 -13.96 17.39 -1.82
N ALA A 45 -12.78 16.89 -1.42
CA ALA A 45 -12.18 17.23 -0.13
C ALA A 45 -11.78 18.72 -0.03
N ASN A 46 -11.41 19.34 -1.16
CA ASN A 46 -11.11 20.76 -1.25
C ASN A 46 -12.32 21.64 -1.58
N ALA A 47 -13.51 21.06 -1.75
CA ALA A 47 -14.73 21.74 -2.17
C ALA A 47 -14.55 22.58 -3.46
N TRP A 48 -13.83 22.03 -4.44
CA TRP A 48 -13.68 22.67 -5.74
C TRP A 48 -14.97 22.57 -6.55
N ASP A 49 -15.36 23.68 -7.16
CA ASP A 49 -16.39 23.69 -8.20
C ASP A 49 -15.82 23.20 -9.54
N GLU A 50 -16.67 23.11 -10.55
CA GLU A 50 -16.27 22.62 -11.88
C GLU A 50 -15.18 23.51 -12.51
N ALA A 51 -15.31 24.84 -12.37
CA ALA A 51 -14.36 25.80 -12.92
C ALA A 51 -12.97 25.64 -12.28
N MET A 52 -12.91 25.49 -10.96
CA MET A 52 -11.68 25.22 -10.24
C MET A 52 -11.13 23.84 -10.58
N SER A 53 -11.98 22.82 -10.73
CA SER A 53 -11.56 21.48 -11.14
C SER A 53 -10.88 21.49 -12.51
N LEU A 54 -11.44 22.20 -13.49
CA LEU A 54 -10.85 22.39 -14.82
C LEU A 54 -9.51 23.14 -14.77
N LEU A 55 -9.38 24.10 -13.85
CA LEU A 55 -8.15 24.85 -13.64
C LEU A 55 -7.05 24.00 -12.97
N GLN A 56 -7.44 23.17 -11.99
CA GLN A 56 -6.51 22.38 -11.18
C GLN A 56 -6.10 21.07 -11.84
N PHE A 57 -6.95 20.48 -12.70
CA PHE A 57 -6.64 19.22 -13.39
C PHE A 57 -5.25 19.18 -14.05
N PRO A 58 -4.84 20.16 -14.88
CA PRO A 58 -3.51 20.14 -15.50
C PRO A 58 -2.35 20.19 -14.50
N SER A 59 -2.56 20.74 -13.29
CA SER A 59 -1.52 20.75 -12.25
C SER A 59 -1.18 19.33 -11.78
N THR A 60 -2.07 18.36 -11.99
CA THR A 60 -1.87 16.95 -11.62
C THR A 60 -1.29 16.11 -12.76
N LEU A 61 -1.09 16.72 -13.93
CA LEU A 61 -0.50 16.07 -15.10
C LEU A 61 0.97 16.41 -15.24
N THR A 62 1.73 15.50 -15.83
CA THR A 62 3.16 15.64 -16.14
C THR A 62 3.47 14.98 -17.48
N GLY A 63 4.65 15.25 -18.05
CA GLY A 63 5.15 14.55 -19.24
C GLY A 63 4.19 14.54 -20.43
N TYR A 64 3.89 13.34 -20.94
CA TYR A 64 3.02 13.14 -22.10
C TYR A 64 1.59 13.62 -21.84
N ALA A 65 1.02 13.30 -20.68
CA ALA A 65 -0.35 13.70 -20.32
C ALA A 65 -0.51 15.23 -20.28
N LEU A 66 0.48 15.94 -19.73
CA LEU A 66 0.45 17.41 -19.71
C LEU A 66 0.58 18.00 -21.13
N SER A 67 1.44 17.41 -21.96
CA SER A 67 1.63 17.83 -23.36
C SER A 67 0.36 17.63 -24.18
N TRP A 68 -0.34 16.50 -23.97
CA TRP A 68 -1.66 16.26 -24.55
C TRP A 68 -2.67 17.33 -24.12
N TYR A 69 -2.79 17.61 -22.82
CA TYR A 69 -3.76 18.60 -22.32
C TYR A 69 -3.53 19.98 -22.95
N ALA A 70 -2.27 20.43 -23.02
CA ALA A 70 -1.92 21.70 -23.64
C ALA A 70 -2.35 21.77 -25.12
N SER A 71 -2.09 20.68 -25.87
CA SER A 71 -2.50 20.56 -27.28
C SER A 71 -4.03 20.52 -27.43
N ALA A 72 -4.71 19.70 -26.63
CA ALA A 72 -6.16 19.54 -26.68
C ALA A 72 -6.90 20.83 -26.31
N LYS A 73 -6.45 21.53 -25.26
CA LYS A 73 -6.96 22.85 -24.88
C LYS A 73 -6.78 23.87 -26.01
N GLY A 74 -5.63 23.88 -26.66
CA GLY A 74 -5.37 24.74 -27.81
C GLY A 74 -6.26 24.44 -29.02
N ARG A 75 -6.54 23.16 -29.32
CA ARG A 75 -7.49 22.76 -30.39
C ARG A 75 -8.91 23.23 -30.08
N ARG A 76 -9.41 22.89 -28.88
CA ARG A 76 -10.75 23.25 -28.38
C ARG A 76 -10.98 24.77 -28.38
N GLN A 77 -9.95 25.56 -28.05
CA GLN A 77 -10.02 27.02 -28.12
C GLN A 77 -10.17 27.53 -29.56
N ARG A 78 -9.44 26.95 -30.53
CA ARG A 78 -9.58 27.31 -31.96
C ARG A 78 -10.96 26.96 -32.50
N GLU A 79 -11.53 25.85 -32.03
CA GLU A 79 -12.87 25.38 -32.40
C GLU A 79 -14.01 26.10 -31.65
N ARG A 80 -13.69 27.06 -30.76
CA ARG A 80 -14.65 27.78 -29.90
C ARG A 80 -15.53 26.85 -29.06
N ASN A 81 -14.98 25.69 -28.68
CA ASN A 81 -15.68 24.67 -27.90
C ASN A 81 -14.84 24.30 -26.66
N PRO A 82 -14.81 25.15 -25.62
CA PRO A 82 -13.98 24.91 -24.43
C PRO A 82 -14.40 23.64 -23.69
N PHE A 83 -13.49 23.08 -22.89
CA PHE A 83 -13.80 21.94 -22.05
C PHE A 83 -14.84 22.29 -20.98
N ASN A 84 -15.83 21.41 -20.83
CA ASN A 84 -16.48 21.15 -19.54
C ASN A 84 -15.87 19.89 -18.92
N TRP A 85 -16.11 19.65 -17.64
CA TRP A 85 -15.47 18.55 -16.89
C TRP A 85 -15.71 17.19 -17.54
N ARG A 86 -16.95 16.93 -17.96
CA ARG A 86 -17.31 15.69 -18.65
C ARG A 86 -16.49 15.48 -19.92
N THR A 87 -16.47 16.47 -20.80
CA THR A 87 -15.73 16.37 -22.07
C THR A 87 -14.22 16.25 -21.88
N LEU A 88 -13.67 16.85 -20.82
CA LEU A 88 -12.25 16.72 -20.48
C LEU A 88 -11.92 15.29 -20.04
N VAL A 89 -12.72 14.71 -19.16
CA VAL A 89 -12.53 13.35 -18.65
C VAL A 89 -12.69 12.33 -19.77
N ASP A 90 -13.74 12.45 -20.58
CA ASP A 90 -14.02 11.52 -21.68
C ASP A 90 -12.86 11.51 -22.70
N GLU A 91 -12.38 12.68 -23.12
CA GLU A 91 -11.23 12.76 -24.04
C GLU A 91 -9.91 12.33 -23.39
N PHE A 92 -9.72 12.64 -22.10
CA PHE A 92 -8.52 12.24 -21.38
C PHE A 92 -8.41 10.72 -21.29
N ILE A 93 -9.50 10.04 -20.93
CA ILE A 93 -9.55 8.59 -20.89
C ILE A 93 -9.33 8.04 -22.30
N ALA A 94 -10.09 8.49 -23.30
CA ALA A 94 -9.97 7.99 -24.67
C ALA A 94 -8.55 8.13 -25.27
N ASN A 95 -7.89 9.26 -25.03
CA ASN A 95 -6.52 9.48 -25.53
C ASN A 95 -5.49 8.69 -24.71
N SER A 96 -5.70 8.56 -23.41
CA SER A 96 -4.80 7.78 -22.55
C SER A 96 -4.95 6.27 -22.80
N THR A 97 -6.10 5.80 -23.27
CA THR A 97 -6.34 4.40 -23.62
C THR A 97 -5.93 4.06 -25.05
N GLN A 98 -6.04 4.98 -26.02
CA GLN A 98 -5.65 4.75 -27.42
C GLN A 98 -4.18 4.37 -27.63
N GLY A 99 -3.28 4.76 -26.72
CA GLY A 99 -1.87 4.34 -26.74
C GLY A 99 -1.55 3.10 -25.90
N ILE A 100 -2.51 2.59 -25.13
CA ILE A 100 -2.28 1.56 -24.09
C ILE A 100 -3.03 0.24 -24.40
N TYR A 101 -4.16 0.25 -25.12
CA TYR A 101 -5.14 -0.84 -24.98
C TYR A 101 -5.24 -1.93 -26.07
N TYR A 102 -4.67 -1.79 -27.27
CA TYR A 102 -5.00 -2.76 -28.34
C TYR A 102 -4.02 -3.92 -28.55
N GLY A 103 -3.02 -4.10 -27.67
CA GLY A 103 -2.13 -5.26 -27.76
C GLY A 103 -1.41 -5.67 -26.47
N ASP A 104 -1.55 -4.90 -25.39
CA ASP A 104 -0.68 -5.03 -24.23
C ASP A 104 -1.27 -5.75 -23.04
N ASP A 105 -2.58 -5.72 -22.79
CA ASP A 105 -3.14 -6.37 -21.61
C ASP A 105 -3.19 -7.90 -21.77
N GLU A 106 -3.57 -8.39 -22.96
CA GLU A 106 -3.47 -9.82 -23.26
C GLU A 106 -1.99 -10.28 -23.28
N PHE A 107 -1.09 -9.47 -23.84
CA PHE A 107 0.34 -9.76 -23.79
C PHE A 107 0.89 -9.73 -22.35
N SER A 108 0.48 -8.76 -21.54
CA SER A 108 0.85 -8.64 -20.12
C SER A 108 0.31 -9.83 -19.34
N LEU A 109 -0.91 -10.30 -19.64
CA LEU A 109 -1.50 -11.48 -19.03
C LEU A 109 -0.73 -12.76 -19.43
N VAL A 110 -0.27 -12.81 -20.68
CA VAL A 110 0.60 -13.88 -21.21
C VAL A 110 2.03 -13.81 -20.64
N GLU A 111 2.55 -12.65 -20.29
CA GLU A 111 3.88 -12.54 -19.66
C GLU A 111 3.84 -12.60 -18.14
N ARG A 112 2.67 -12.43 -17.54
CA ARG A 112 2.52 -12.37 -16.10
C ARG A 112 2.92 -13.71 -15.46
N THR A 113 4.01 -13.67 -14.71
CA THR A 113 4.45 -14.73 -13.79
C THR A 113 4.57 -14.17 -12.38
N GLN A 114 4.33 -14.99 -11.37
CA GLN A 114 4.51 -14.64 -9.96
C GLN A 114 5.96 -14.22 -9.71
N LYS A 115 6.13 -13.07 -9.03
CA LYS A 115 7.46 -12.51 -8.73
C LYS A 115 8.08 -13.18 -7.50
N GLU A 116 9.40 -13.16 -7.40
CA GLU A 116 10.07 -13.57 -6.17
C GLU A 116 9.65 -12.67 -5.00
N GLY A 117 9.24 -13.29 -3.88
CA GLY A 117 8.74 -12.57 -2.71
C GLY A 117 7.26 -12.15 -2.78
N GLU A 118 6.59 -12.34 -3.91
CA GLU A 118 5.15 -12.12 -4.03
C GLU A 118 4.37 -13.34 -3.50
N SER A 119 3.36 -13.11 -2.66
CA SER A 119 2.49 -14.19 -2.17
C SER A 119 1.59 -14.73 -3.28
N GLY A 120 1.18 -16.00 -3.16
CA GLY A 120 0.30 -16.64 -4.12
C GLY A 120 -1.05 -15.91 -4.19
N GLN A 121 -1.55 -15.47 -3.03
CA GLN A 121 -2.76 -14.66 -2.95
C GLN A 121 -2.64 -13.31 -3.67
N ALA A 122 -1.54 -12.57 -3.50
CA ALA A 122 -1.34 -11.29 -4.18
C ALA A 122 -1.25 -11.48 -5.70
N TYR A 123 -0.50 -12.50 -6.12
CA TYR A 123 -0.40 -12.87 -7.52
C TYR A 123 -1.75 -13.22 -8.16
N PHE A 124 -2.59 -13.98 -7.44
CA PHE A 124 -3.94 -14.34 -7.87
C PHE A 124 -4.77 -13.09 -8.21
N TYR A 125 -4.91 -12.15 -7.28
CA TYR A 125 -5.76 -10.97 -7.49
C TYR A 125 -5.24 -10.06 -8.59
N VAL A 126 -3.93 -9.85 -8.67
CA VAL A 126 -3.34 -9.02 -9.73
C VAL A 126 -3.56 -9.63 -11.11
N THR A 127 -3.47 -10.95 -11.22
CA THR A 127 -3.67 -11.66 -12.48
C THR A 127 -5.15 -11.70 -12.88
N ASP A 128 -6.04 -11.87 -11.90
CA ASP A 128 -7.50 -11.82 -12.12
C ASP A 128 -7.96 -10.43 -12.61
N GLN A 129 -7.47 -9.36 -11.97
CA GLN A 129 -7.72 -7.99 -12.44
C GLN A 129 -7.11 -7.69 -13.83
N LEU A 130 -6.02 -8.36 -14.18
CA LEU A 130 -5.44 -8.24 -15.52
C LEU A 130 -6.26 -9.00 -16.55
N ALA A 131 -6.90 -10.11 -16.16
CA ALA A 131 -7.84 -10.83 -16.99
C ALA A 131 -9.09 -9.99 -17.29
N ASP A 132 -9.67 -9.32 -16.28
CA ASP A 132 -10.81 -8.39 -16.47
C ASP A 132 -10.48 -7.29 -17.50
N ARG A 133 -9.26 -6.75 -17.44
CA ARG A 133 -8.82 -5.69 -18.36
C ARG A 133 -8.54 -6.19 -19.77
N ALA A 134 -8.06 -7.42 -19.91
CA ALA A 134 -7.78 -8.02 -21.21
C ALA A 134 -9.07 -8.46 -21.93
N ASP A 135 -10.02 -9.04 -21.18
CA ASP A 135 -11.29 -9.57 -21.68
C ASP A 135 -12.29 -9.68 -20.52
N ASP A 136 -13.25 -8.76 -20.46
CA ASP A 136 -14.26 -8.65 -19.39
C ASP A 136 -15.15 -9.91 -19.31
N ASP A 137 -15.35 -10.59 -20.45
CA ASP A 137 -16.13 -11.83 -20.57
C ASP A 137 -15.25 -13.10 -20.47
N MET A 138 -14.01 -12.98 -19.96
CA MET A 138 -13.11 -14.13 -19.83
C MET A 138 -13.63 -15.17 -18.84
N SER A 139 -13.81 -16.40 -19.32
CA SER A 139 -14.27 -17.52 -18.49
C SER A 139 -13.29 -17.87 -17.36
N ASP A 140 -13.82 -18.37 -16.24
CA ASP A 140 -13.04 -18.83 -15.09
C ASP A 140 -11.98 -19.86 -15.48
N GLU A 141 -12.27 -20.78 -16.40
CA GLU A 141 -11.30 -21.78 -16.85
C GLU A 141 -10.10 -21.15 -17.54
N ARG A 142 -10.30 -20.06 -18.30
CA ARG A 142 -9.21 -19.30 -18.93
C ARG A 142 -8.41 -18.54 -17.88
N ARG A 143 -9.08 -17.87 -16.93
CA ARG A 143 -8.43 -17.16 -15.81
C ARG A 143 -7.55 -18.10 -14.98
N ILE A 144 -8.11 -19.23 -14.57
CA ILE A 144 -7.42 -20.28 -13.83
C ILE A 144 -6.18 -20.77 -14.60
N ARG A 145 -6.27 -20.95 -15.92
CA ARG A 145 -5.14 -21.36 -16.75
C ARG A 145 -4.01 -20.33 -16.72
N TYR A 146 -4.33 -19.04 -16.85
CA TYR A 146 -3.33 -17.96 -16.76
C TYR A 146 -2.64 -17.92 -15.40
N ILE A 147 -3.42 -18.02 -14.33
CA ILE A 147 -2.90 -18.03 -12.96
C ILE A 147 -1.99 -19.24 -12.77
N LYS A 148 -2.46 -20.46 -13.02
CA LYS A 148 -1.68 -21.70 -12.86
C LYS A 148 -0.36 -21.65 -13.62
N ARG A 149 -0.37 -21.17 -14.87
CA ARG A 149 0.83 -21.13 -15.73
C ARG A 149 1.94 -20.24 -15.17
N GLY A 150 1.60 -19.12 -14.53
CA GLY A 150 2.58 -18.16 -14.03
C GLY A 150 3.01 -18.37 -12.56
N LEU A 151 2.49 -19.38 -11.86
CA LEU A 151 2.89 -19.67 -10.47
C LEU A 151 4.37 -20.07 -10.38
N LEU A 152 5.02 -19.68 -9.28
CA LEU A 152 6.39 -20.09 -9.02
C LEU A 152 6.49 -21.62 -8.81
N PRO A 153 7.60 -22.26 -9.24
CA PRO A 153 7.81 -23.71 -9.05
C PRO A 153 7.68 -24.18 -7.59
N ALA A 154 7.90 -23.30 -6.62
CA ALA A 154 7.74 -23.60 -5.19
C ALA A 154 6.31 -24.02 -4.83
N TYR A 155 5.29 -23.46 -5.48
CA TYR A 155 3.89 -23.79 -5.21
C TYR A 155 3.53 -25.20 -5.68
N PHE A 156 4.12 -25.63 -6.80
CA PHE A 156 3.96 -27.00 -7.32
C PHE A 156 4.67 -28.07 -6.48
N LYS A 157 5.63 -27.69 -5.64
CA LYS A 157 6.29 -28.61 -4.70
C LYS A 157 5.46 -28.88 -3.45
N GLN A 158 4.66 -27.90 -3.02
CA GLN A 158 3.85 -28.02 -1.80
C GLN A 158 2.45 -28.57 -2.07
N ALA A 159 1.88 -28.29 -3.24
CA ALA A 159 0.62 -28.86 -3.65
C ALA A 159 0.57 -29.07 -5.17
N ASN A 160 -0.54 -29.64 -5.64
CA ASN A 160 -0.81 -29.76 -7.07
C ASN A 160 -1.92 -28.77 -7.48
N PRO A 161 -1.57 -27.51 -7.83
CA PRO A 161 -2.53 -26.54 -8.35
C PRO A 161 -3.32 -27.04 -9.56
N ALA A 162 -2.81 -28.03 -10.32
CA ALA A 162 -3.49 -28.52 -11.51
C ALA A 162 -4.89 -29.08 -11.22
N ARG A 163 -5.16 -29.55 -9.99
CA ARG A 163 -6.44 -30.15 -9.57
C ARG A 163 -7.53 -29.14 -9.18
N CYS A 164 -7.22 -27.84 -9.13
CA CYS A 164 -8.22 -26.82 -8.78
C CYS A 164 -8.97 -26.37 -10.03
N ASP A 165 -10.26 -26.65 -10.10
CA ASP A 165 -11.07 -26.34 -11.28
C ASP A 165 -11.92 -25.07 -11.10
N THR A 166 -11.92 -24.51 -9.90
CA THR A 166 -12.60 -23.25 -9.60
C THR A 166 -11.63 -22.18 -9.08
N MET A 167 -11.96 -20.91 -9.31
CA MET A 167 -11.21 -19.76 -8.80
C MET A 167 -11.10 -19.77 -7.27
N LYS A 168 -12.19 -20.18 -6.61
CA LYS A 168 -12.26 -20.30 -5.15
C LYS A 168 -11.30 -21.35 -4.60
N GLU A 169 -11.30 -22.55 -5.17
CA GLU A 169 -10.39 -23.64 -4.76
C GLU A 169 -8.94 -23.24 -4.95
N LEU A 170 -8.63 -22.61 -6.08
CA LEU A 170 -7.28 -22.16 -6.39
C LEU A 170 -6.81 -21.12 -5.36
N LEU A 171 -7.64 -20.12 -5.05
CA LEU A 171 -7.31 -19.11 -4.05
C LEU A 171 -7.07 -19.71 -2.66
N GLN A 172 -7.96 -20.60 -2.22
CA GLN A 172 -7.82 -21.28 -0.92
C GLN A 172 -6.53 -22.11 -0.85
N LEU A 173 -6.18 -22.80 -1.95
CA LEU A 173 -4.93 -23.54 -2.03
C LEU A 173 -3.72 -22.63 -1.90
N LEU A 174 -3.70 -21.51 -2.63
CA LEU A 174 -2.59 -20.57 -2.61
C LEU A 174 -2.40 -19.94 -1.22
N GLN A 175 -3.50 -19.57 -0.55
CA GLN A 175 -3.47 -19.08 0.84
C GLN A 175 -2.87 -20.12 1.80
N GLY A 176 -3.29 -21.39 1.70
CA GLY A 176 -2.74 -22.46 2.54
C GLY A 176 -1.25 -22.70 2.31
N ILE A 177 -0.77 -22.55 1.06
CA ILE A 177 0.67 -22.63 0.74
C ILE A 177 1.42 -21.43 1.33
N ASP A 178 0.87 -20.22 1.20
CA ASP A 178 1.48 -19.00 1.76
C ASP A 178 1.67 -19.14 3.29
N GLU A 179 0.65 -19.62 4.00
CA GLU A 179 0.71 -19.88 5.44
C GLU A 179 1.75 -20.95 5.81
N SER A 180 1.85 -22.02 5.01
CA SER A 180 2.85 -23.08 5.17
C SER A 180 4.28 -22.54 5.02
N ILE A 181 4.52 -21.73 3.98
CA ILE A 181 5.82 -21.07 3.74
C ILE A 181 6.20 -20.18 4.93
N GLU A 182 5.27 -19.37 5.43
CA GLU A 182 5.53 -18.49 6.57
C GLU A 182 5.78 -19.27 7.86
N ARG A 183 5.08 -20.39 8.08
CA ARG A 183 5.32 -21.29 9.21
C ARG A 183 6.73 -21.89 9.15
N ASP A 184 7.15 -22.37 7.98
CA ASP A 184 8.49 -22.93 7.78
C ASP A 184 9.60 -21.91 8.02
N LYS A 185 9.43 -20.68 7.52
CA LYS A 185 10.37 -19.57 7.78
C LYS A 185 10.50 -19.32 9.28
N ARG A 186 9.38 -19.24 10.02
CA ARG A 186 9.37 -19.06 11.48
C ARG A 186 10.08 -20.20 12.19
N GLN A 187 9.83 -21.46 11.82
CA GLN A 187 10.50 -22.61 12.44
C GLN A 187 12.02 -22.62 12.19
N ARG A 188 12.48 -22.18 11.02
CA ARG A 188 13.92 -22.05 10.73
C ARG A 188 14.58 -20.99 11.59
N ILE A 189 13.93 -19.83 11.78
CA ILE A 189 14.43 -18.77 12.65
C ILE A 189 14.55 -19.27 14.09
N ILE A 190 13.52 -19.95 14.60
CA ILE A 190 13.53 -20.51 15.97
C ILE A 190 14.71 -21.47 16.14
N LYS A 191 14.91 -22.42 15.22
CA LYS A 191 16.06 -23.35 15.28
C LYS A 191 17.41 -22.64 15.25
N GLN A 192 17.56 -21.59 14.44
CA GLN A 192 18.80 -20.81 14.39
C GLN A 192 19.09 -20.06 15.70
N VAL A 193 18.04 -19.54 16.36
CA VAL A 193 18.16 -18.88 17.67
C VAL A 193 18.49 -19.89 18.77
N ASP A 194 17.92 -21.09 18.72
CA ASP A 194 18.20 -22.18 19.68
C ASP A 194 19.61 -22.77 19.52
N ASP A 195 20.17 -22.76 18.31
CA ASP A 195 21.54 -23.21 18.03
C ASP A 195 22.62 -22.15 18.36
N GLU A 196 22.25 -20.87 18.47
CA GLU A 196 23.17 -19.77 18.81
C GLU A 196 23.86 -19.92 20.19
N PRO A 197 23.16 -20.26 21.30
CA PRO A 197 23.80 -20.51 22.58
C PRO A 197 24.69 -21.77 22.57
N VAL A 198 24.34 -22.79 21.77
CA VAL A 198 25.14 -24.02 21.64
C VAL A 198 26.44 -23.75 20.86
N TYR A 199 26.37 -22.94 19.80
CA TYR A 199 27.54 -22.54 19.01
C TYR A 199 28.49 -21.63 19.82
N ARG A 200 27.97 -20.65 20.57
CA ARG A 200 28.77 -19.80 21.47
C ARG A 200 29.39 -20.59 22.62
N ALA A 201 28.65 -21.52 23.23
CA ALA A 201 29.19 -22.39 24.28
C ALA A 201 30.32 -23.31 23.78
N ARG A 202 30.29 -23.71 22.50
CA ARG A 202 31.35 -24.50 21.86
C ARG A 202 32.60 -23.65 21.56
N GLN A 203 32.42 -22.40 21.11
CA GLN A 203 33.53 -21.45 20.92
C GLN A 203 34.23 -21.04 22.23
N CYS A 204 33.48 -20.90 23.33
CA CYS A 204 34.06 -20.64 24.65
C CYS A 204 34.86 -21.84 25.22
N ARG A 205 34.67 -23.06 24.72
CA ARG A 205 35.48 -24.23 25.12
C ARG A 205 36.75 -24.38 24.29
N THR A 206 36.76 -23.90 23.05
CA THR A 206 37.93 -24.01 22.16
C THR A 206 38.89 -22.84 22.26
N GLN A 207 38.46 -21.70 22.81
CA GLN A 207 39.32 -20.57 23.14
C GLN A 207 39.31 -20.43 24.67
N GLY A 208 40.43 -20.75 25.32
CA GLY A 208 40.54 -20.89 26.77
C GLY A 208 40.08 -19.67 27.60
N ALA A 209 40.09 -19.85 28.93
CA ALA A 209 39.48 -19.04 30.00
C ALA A 209 39.38 -17.50 29.79
N GLY A 210 40.30 -16.85 29.06
CA GLY A 210 40.24 -15.41 28.78
C GLY A 210 39.08 -14.95 27.89
N PHE A 211 38.39 -15.85 27.17
CA PHE A 211 37.21 -15.47 26.37
C PHE A 211 35.92 -15.41 27.20
N ALA A 212 35.82 -16.22 28.26
CA ALA A 212 34.68 -16.20 29.17
C ALA A 212 34.62 -14.91 30.00
N GLU A 213 35.77 -14.37 30.42
CA GLU A 213 35.86 -13.05 31.07
C GLU A 213 35.40 -11.93 30.14
N LYS A 214 35.83 -11.93 28.88
CA LYS A 214 35.37 -10.93 27.89
C LYS A 214 33.88 -11.04 27.60
N ALA A 215 33.33 -12.26 27.54
CA ALA A 215 31.90 -12.47 27.35
C ALA A 215 31.07 -11.94 28.54
N LEU A 216 31.54 -12.16 29.77
CA LEU A 216 30.92 -11.62 30.99
C LEU A 216 30.99 -10.09 31.02
N GLN A 217 32.13 -9.49 30.64
CA GLN A 217 32.29 -8.03 30.55
C GLN A 217 31.31 -7.39 29.55
N ILE A 218 31.12 -8.04 28.39
CA ILE A 218 30.18 -7.56 27.36
C ILE A 218 28.72 -7.69 27.83
N ILE A 219 28.40 -8.76 28.58
CA ILE A 219 27.07 -8.97 29.16
C ILE A 219 26.80 -7.92 30.26
N GLU A 220 27.77 -7.63 31.13
CA GLU A 220 27.68 -6.59 32.15
C GLU A 220 27.52 -5.19 31.55
N GLU A 221 28.27 -4.84 30.50
CA GLU A 221 28.10 -3.57 29.78
C GLU A 221 26.71 -3.43 29.15
N ARG A 222 26.15 -4.52 28.61
CA ARG A 222 24.80 -4.53 28.04
C ARG A 222 23.72 -4.41 29.11
N LEU A 223 23.89 -5.06 30.27
CA LEU A 223 22.98 -4.91 31.42
C LEU A 223 23.00 -3.47 31.94
N LYS A 224 24.18 -2.85 32.06
CA LYS A 224 24.31 -1.42 32.42
C LYS A 224 23.59 -0.50 31.44
N LYS A 225 23.70 -0.76 30.13
CA LYS A 225 22.99 0.02 29.09
C LYS A 225 21.47 -0.18 29.14
N MET A 226 21.00 -1.36 29.55
CA MET A 226 19.56 -1.62 29.75
C MET A 226 19.00 -1.01 31.04
N GLU A 227 19.82 -0.84 32.08
CA GLU A 227 19.41 -0.14 33.31
C GLU A 227 19.31 1.39 33.11
N VAL A 228 20.19 1.98 32.29
CA VAL A 228 20.10 3.40 31.91
C VAL A 228 18.85 3.69 31.07
N GLY A 229 18.35 2.71 30.29
CA GLY A 229 17.12 2.83 29.49
C GLY A 229 15.81 2.77 30.29
N LYS A 230 15.84 2.39 31.57
CA LYS A 230 14.65 2.34 32.45
C LYS A 230 14.39 3.64 33.22
N GLY A 231 15.25 4.65 33.08
CA GLY A 231 15.14 5.93 33.79
C GLY A 231 14.29 7.03 33.12
N SER A 232 13.71 6.79 31.94
CA SER A 232 13.02 7.85 31.17
C SER A 232 11.54 7.59 30.85
N ILE A 233 10.89 6.64 31.52
CA ILE A 233 9.44 6.43 31.41
C ILE A 233 8.85 6.17 32.81
N ASN A 234 8.74 7.22 33.63
CA ASN A 234 7.65 7.41 34.60
C ASN A 234 7.87 8.69 35.43
N SER A 235 7.53 9.82 34.82
CA SER A 235 7.04 10.98 35.55
C SER A 235 5.97 11.62 34.67
N ASP A 236 4.74 11.17 34.81
CA ASP A 236 3.60 12.07 35.03
C ASP A 236 2.28 11.30 35.13
N LYS A 237 1.63 11.50 36.29
CA LYS A 237 0.20 11.29 36.62
C LYS A 237 -0.23 9.95 37.26
N LYS A 238 0.10 9.78 38.55
CA LYS A 238 -0.92 9.66 39.63
C LYS A 238 -1.50 11.07 39.85
N GLN A 239 -2.76 11.34 40.15
CA GLN A 239 -3.69 10.82 41.16
C GLN A 239 -5.01 11.57 40.88
N THR A 240 -6.19 10.97 41.07
CA THR A 240 -7.12 11.16 42.21
C THR A 240 -8.37 10.32 41.86
N ASP A 241 -9.17 9.75 42.74
CA ASP A 241 -9.17 9.57 44.19
C ASP A 241 -10.16 8.43 44.46
N GLU A 242 -9.99 7.80 45.61
CA GLU A 242 -10.81 6.71 46.12
C GLU A 242 -12.20 7.17 46.61
N SER A 243 -13.10 6.18 46.64
CA SER A 243 -14.09 5.96 47.71
C SER A 243 -15.39 6.76 47.66
N SER A 244 -16.51 6.04 47.55
CA SER A 244 -17.50 5.96 48.64
C SER A 244 -18.73 5.15 48.21
N TYR A 245 -19.05 4.11 49.02
CA TYR A 245 -20.39 3.58 49.36
C TYR A 245 -21.43 3.43 48.24
N GLY A 246 -22.04 2.27 47.95
CA GLY A 246 -22.60 1.28 48.86
C GLY A 246 -23.95 0.82 48.28
N LYS A 247 -24.25 -0.48 48.41
CA LYS A 247 -25.57 -1.14 48.44
C LYS A 247 -26.78 -0.44 47.78
N ASN A 248 -27.49 -1.14 46.87
CA ASN A 248 -28.81 -1.74 47.17
C ASN A 248 -29.51 -2.37 45.94
N LEU A 249 -30.06 -3.56 46.20
CA LEU A 249 -31.33 -4.15 45.77
C LEU A 249 -31.78 -4.16 44.29
N THR A 250 -31.92 -5.40 43.80
CA THR A 250 -33.13 -5.99 43.19
C THR A 250 -34.28 -5.05 42.82
N ALA A 251 -34.64 -5.06 41.53
CA ALA A 251 -35.86 -5.70 41.00
C ALA A 251 -35.67 -5.93 39.50
#